data_AF-A0A837ANU1-F1
#
_entry.id   AF-A0A837ANU1-F1
#
_cell.length_a   1.000
_cell.length_b   1.000
_cell.length_c   1.000
_cell.angle_alpha   90.00
_cell.angle_beta   90.00
_cell.angle_gamma   90.00
#
_symmetry.space_group_name_H-M   'P 1'
#
loop_
_entity.id
_entity.type
_entity.pdbx_description
1 polymer ?
#
loop_
_entity_poly.entity_id
_entity_poly.type
_entity_poly.pdbx_seq_one_letter_code
_entity_poly.pdbx_strand_id
1 'polypeptide(L)'
;STAVQRLEASLGTQLLHRTTRRVQLTGDGTAFYQRSRDLLDDMDELQSMFQRERSQLRGRLRVDMSAGIARHFVIPALPAFLAQHPQLQVEISGTDRRVDVVREGFDCVLRVGTLEDTNLVARPLGAFRIVSCASAQYLARRGTPHCLDDLAQHDLVHYVPTLGQRS
;
A
#
# COMPACT_ATOMS: atom_id res chain seq x y z
N SER A 1 -30.56 -11.23 -11.44
CA SER A 1 -30.82 -10.43 -10.23
C SER A 1 -31.58 -9.16 -10.61
N THR A 2 -32.78 -8.99 -10.07
CA THR A 2 -33.66 -7.82 -10.25
C THR A 2 -33.15 -6.58 -9.51
N ALA A 3 -32.46 -6.77 -8.38
CA ALA A 3 -31.84 -5.68 -7.63
C ALA A 3 -30.76 -4.94 -8.45
N VAL A 4 -29.89 -5.70 -9.12
CA VAL A 4 -28.85 -5.09 -9.98
C VAL A 4 -29.45 -4.38 -11.19
N GLN A 5 -30.52 -4.93 -11.79
CA GLN A 5 -31.21 -4.27 -12.90
C GLN A 5 -31.87 -2.97 -12.49
N ARG A 6 -32.45 -2.90 -11.28
CA ARG A 6 -33.00 -1.65 -10.73
C ARG A 6 -31.90 -0.62 -10.45
N LEU A 7 -30.75 -1.08 -9.96
CA LEU A 7 -29.58 -0.22 -9.74
C LEU A 7 -29.05 0.35 -11.06
N GLU A 8 -28.84 -0.49 -12.07
CA GLU A 8 -28.47 -0.07 -13.42
C GLU A 8 -29.47 0.93 -14.01
N ALA A 9 -30.78 0.66 -13.86
CA ALA A 9 -31.83 1.58 -14.29
C ALA A 9 -31.80 2.93 -13.55
N SER A 10 -31.51 2.93 -12.25
CA SER A 10 -31.41 4.17 -11.45
C SER A 10 -30.17 5.00 -11.79
N LEU A 11 -29.07 4.34 -12.18
CA LEU A 11 -27.82 4.98 -12.56
C LEU A 11 -27.78 5.39 -14.03
N GLY A 12 -28.70 4.86 -14.86
CA GLY A 12 -28.72 5.08 -16.30
C GLY A 12 -27.55 4.45 -17.05
N THR A 13 -26.79 3.54 -16.42
CA THR A 13 -25.66 2.82 -17.04
C THR A 13 -25.72 1.33 -16.74
N GLN A 14 -25.11 0.53 -17.62
CA GLN A 14 -24.99 -0.90 -17.46
C GLN A 14 -23.70 -1.23 -16.71
N LEU A 15 -23.81 -1.87 -15.55
CA LEU A 15 -22.69 -2.24 -14.69
C LEU A 15 -22.17 -3.65 -15.01
N LEU A 16 -23.03 -4.52 -15.56
CA LEU A 16 -22.67 -5.89 -15.92
C LEU A 16 -22.95 -6.22 -17.39
N HIS A 17 -21.95 -6.78 -18.08
CA HIS A 17 -22.16 -7.56 -19.30
C HIS A 17 -22.60 -8.97 -18.93
N ARG A 18 -23.83 -9.32 -19.30
CA ARG A 18 -24.38 -10.68 -19.11
C ARG A 18 -24.43 -11.40 -20.46
N THR A 19 -23.74 -12.54 -20.53
CA THR A 19 -23.94 -13.57 -21.57
C THR A 19 -24.54 -14.81 -20.92
N THR A 20 -25.09 -15.72 -21.71
CA THR A 20 -25.70 -16.98 -21.22
C THR A 20 -24.71 -17.91 -20.48
N ARG A 21 -23.40 -17.63 -20.54
CA ARG A 21 -22.34 -18.40 -19.86
C ARG A 21 -21.49 -17.60 -18.87
N ARG A 22 -21.49 -16.27 -18.91
CA ARG A 22 -20.60 -15.45 -18.08
C ARG A 22 -21.16 -14.07 -17.79
N VAL A 23 -20.93 -13.59 -16.57
CA VAL A 23 -21.19 -12.22 -16.13
C VAL A 23 -19.85 -11.54 -15.90
N GLN A 24 -19.64 -10.36 -16.48
CA GLN A 24 -18.45 -9.54 -16.29
C GLN A 24 -18.85 -8.10 -15.97
N LEU A 25 -18.03 -7.40 -15.19
CA LEU A 25 -18.21 -5.96 -14.95
C LEU A 25 -17.90 -5.18 -16.23
N THR A 26 -18.64 -4.10 -16.45
CA THR A 26 -18.28 -3.07 -17.44
C THR A 26 -17.18 -2.16 -16.86
N GLY A 27 -16.64 -1.25 -17.67
CA GLY A 27 -15.72 -0.21 -17.17
C GLY A 27 -16.39 0.63 -16.06
N ASP A 28 -17.60 1.12 -16.33
CA ASP A 28 -18.44 1.82 -15.36
C ASP A 28 -18.77 0.94 -14.15
N GLY A 29 -19.03 -0.34 -14.37
CA GLY A 29 -19.26 -1.35 -13.32
C GLY A 29 -18.09 -1.47 -12.36
N THR A 30 -16.86 -1.42 -12.89
CA THR A 30 -15.64 -1.50 -12.08
C THR A 30 -15.46 -0.23 -11.24
N ALA A 31 -15.60 0.94 -11.84
CA ALA A 31 -15.50 2.23 -11.14
C ALA A 31 -16.59 2.38 -10.07
N PHE A 32 -17.84 2.05 -10.41
CA PHE A 32 -18.97 2.08 -9.50
C PHE A 32 -18.79 1.10 -8.34
N TYR A 33 -18.33 -0.13 -8.62
CA TYR A 33 -18.08 -1.14 -7.59
C TYR A 33 -17.04 -0.68 -6.59
N GLN A 34 -15.92 -0.11 -7.06
CA GLN A 34 -14.86 0.40 -6.18
C GLN A 34 -15.41 1.50 -5.26
N ARG A 35 -16.04 2.54 -5.81
CA ARG A 35 -16.56 3.67 -5.02
C ARG A 35 -17.71 3.28 -4.09
N SER A 36 -18.60 2.40 -4.54
CA SER A 36 -19.71 1.93 -3.72
C SER A 36 -19.24 1.06 -2.56
N ARG A 37 -18.17 0.28 -2.77
CA ARG A 37 -17.56 -0.48 -1.70
C ARG A 37 -16.94 0.40 -0.63
N ASP A 38 -16.16 1.39 -1.05
CA ASP A 38 -15.53 2.32 -0.10
C ASP A 38 -16.63 3.05 0.74
N LEU A 39 -17.72 3.50 0.11
CA LEU A 39 -18.86 4.12 0.81
C LEU A 39 -19.58 3.17 1.79
N LEU A 40 -19.66 1.88 1.48
CA LEU A 40 -20.26 0.88 2.37
C LEU A 40 -19.34 0.61 3.56
N ASP A 41 -18.03 0.52 3.31
CA ASP A 41 -17.01 0.37 4.36
C ASP A 41 -17.04 1.60 5.30
N ASP A 42 -17.15 2.82 4.77
CA ASP A 42 -17.32 4.06 5.57
C ASP A 42 -18.60 4.02 6.43
N MET A 43 -19.71 3.54 5.87
CA MET A 43 -20.97 3.44 6.60
C MET A 43 -20.92 2.39 7.72
N ASP A 44 -20.25 1.26 7.48
CA ASP A 44 -20.00 0.23 8.49
C ASP A 44 -19.08 0.75 9.61
N GLU A 45 -18.09 1.58 9.27
CA GLU A 45 -17.22 2.27 10.23
C GLU A 45 -18.02 3.25 11.10
N LEU A 46 -18.84 4.12 10.49
CA LEU A 46 -19.71 5.04 11.23
C LEU A 46 -20.67 4.31 12.19
N GLN A 47 -21.24 3.19 11.77
CA GLN A 47 -22.07 2.36 12.63
C GLN A 47 -21.26 1.72 13.77
N SER A 48 -19.98 1.39 13.52
CA SER A 48 -19.07 0.83 14.52
C SER A 48 -18.62 1.85 15.57
N MET A 49 -18.50 3.14 15.23
CA MET A 49 -18.07 4.19 16.16
C MET A 49 -18.96 4.31 17.40
N PHE A 50 -20.22 3.89 17.30
CA PHE A 50 -21.20 3.91 18.39
C PHE A 50 -21.38 2.55 19.10
N GLN A 51 -20.74 1.49 18.60
CA GLN A 51 -20.74 0.16 19.22
C GLN A 51 -19.58 0.06 20.23
N ARG A 52 -19.89 -0.16 21.51
CA ARG A 52 -18.93 -0.08 22.63
C ARG A 52 -17.91 -1.23 22.69
N GLU A 53 -17.93 -2.18 21.78
CA GLU A 53 -16.92 -3.25 21.69
C GLU A 53 -15.64 -2.74 21.00
N ARG A 54 -14.93 -1.86 21.70
CA ARG A 54 -13.69 -1.19 21.26
C ARG A 54 -12.48 -2.10 20.98
N SER A 55 -12.63 -3.42 21.01
CA SER A 55 -11.49 -4.35 21.00
C SER A 55 -11.30 -5.12 19.69
N GLN A 56 -12.28 -5.17 18.79
CA GLN A 56 -12.16 -6.00 17.57
C GLN A 56 -12.29 -5.16 16.30
N LEU A 57 -11.14 -4.95 15.63
CA LEU A 57 -11.10 -4.32 14.31
C LEU A 57 -11.82 -5.21 13.30
N ARG A 58 -12.63 -4.58 12.43
CA ARG A 58 -13.42 -5.24 11.37
C ARG A 58 -13.36 -4.40 10.09
N GLY A 59 -13.71 -5.02 8.97
CA GLY A 59 -13.73 -4.35 7.66
C GLY A 59 -12.44 -4.57 6.88
N ARG A 60 -12.15 -3.68 5.92
CA ARG A 60 -10.98 -3.78 5.06
C ARG A 60 -9.98 -2.67 5.36
N LEU A 61 -8.71 -3.03 5.49
CA LEU A 61 -7.60 -2.10 5.66
C LEU A 61 -6.64 -2.22 4.47
N ARG A 62 -6.56 -1.16 3.67
CA ARG A 62 -5.66 -1.00 2.51
C ARG A 62 -4.45 -0.19 2.89
N VAL A 63 -3.27 -0.80 2.81
CA VAL A 63 -2.01 -0.16 3.21
C VAL A 63 -0.97 -0.27 2.10
N ASP A 64 -0.36 0.85 1.71
CA ASP A 64 0.85 0.82 0.88
C ASP A 64 2.12 1.03 1.72
N MET A 65 3.17 0.31 1.39
CA MET A 65 4.47 0.44 2.04
C MET A 65 5.60 0.02 1.10
N SER A 66 6.85 0.33 1.46
CA SER A 66 7.99 -0.19 0.70
C SER A 66 8.07 -1.72 0.79
N ALA A 67 8.60 -2.36 -0.26
CA ALA A 67 8.72 -3.82 -0.30
C ALA A 67 9.56 -4.37 0.86
N GLY A 68 10.58 -3.61 1.27
CA GLY A 68 11.40 -3.91 2.45
C GLY A 68 10.58 -3.95 3.74
N ILE A 69 9.76 -2.91 3.99
CA ILE A 69 8.90 -2.83 5.18
C ILE A 69 7.89 -3.98 5.21
N ALA A 70 7.21 -4.23 4.09
CA ALA A 70 6.24 -5.32 3.97
C ALA A 70 6.87 -6.67 4.33
N ARG A 71 7.98 -7.00 3.67
CA ARG A 71 8.63 -8.31 3.81
C ARG A 71 9.28 -8.54 5.17
N HIS A 72 9.90 -7.52 5.74
CA HIS A 72 10.78 -7.70 6.91
C HIS A 72 10.07 -7.42 8.24
N PHE A 73 8.97 -6.64 8.24
CA PHE A 73 8.31 -6.20 9.47
C PHE A 73 6.82 -6.57 9.50
N VAL A 74 6.07 -6.21 8.46
CA VAL A 74 4.60 -6.34 8.50
C VAL A 74 4.14 -7.77 8.29
N ILE A 75 4.56 -8.42 7.19
CA ILE A 75 4.15 -9.79 6.87
C ILE A 75 4.48 -10.78 8.00
N PRO A 76 5.68 -10.74 8.63
CA PRO A 76 5.99 -11.62 9.76
C PRO A 76 5.09 -11.42 10.99
N ALA A 77 4.62 -10.19 11.26
CA ALA A 77 3.74 -9.87 12.38
C ALA A 77 2.25 -10.10 12.07
N LEU A 78 1.89 -10.16 10.78
CA LEU A 78 0.51 -10.23 10.30
C LEU A 78 -0.29 -11.43 10.86
N PRO A 79 0.25 -12.65 10.99
CA PRO A 79 -0.53 -13.78 11.52
C PRO A 79 -1.04 -13.53 12.95
N ALA A 80 -0.20 -12.98 13.83
CA ALA A 80 -0.58 -12.68 15.20
C ALA A 80 -1.63 -11.55 15.26
N PHE A 81 -1.50 -10.56 14.39
CA PHE A 81 -2.46 -9.44 14.27
C PHE A 81 -3.83 -9.90 13.76
N LEU A 82 -3.87 -10.71 12.69
CA LEU A 82 -5.11 -11.26 12.15
C LEU A 82 -5.79 -12.25 13.09
N ALA A 83 -5.03 -12.98 13.92
CA ALA A 83 -5.59 -13.83 14.97
C ALA A 83 -6.33 -13.02 16.04
N GLN A 84 -5.86 -11.80 16.36
CA GLN A 84 -6.52 -10.88 17.29
C GLN A 84 -7.74 -10.19 16.66
N HIS A 85 -7.74 -10.03 15.33
CA HIS A 85 -8.78 -9.36 14.57
C HIS A 85 -9.28 -10.22 13.39
N PRO A 86 -9.99 -11.33 13.66
CA PRO A 86 -10.40 -12.30 12.64
C PRO A 86 -11.42 -11.74 11.62
N GLN A 87 -12.06 -10.62 11.92
CA GLN A 87 -13.01 -9.94 11.03
C GLN A 87 -12.34 -8.89 10.14
N LEU A 88 -11.03 -8.67 10.29
CA LEU A 88 -10.25 -7.71 9.51
C LEU A 88 -9.70 -8.38 8.24
N GLN A 89 -9.90 -7.71 7.11
CA GLN A 89 -9.25 -8.06 5.84
C GLN A 89 -8.17 -7.03 5.55
N VAL A 90 -6.93 -7.47 5.32
CA VAL A 90 -5.81 -6.55 5.04
C VAL A 90 -5.35 -6.72 3.60
N GLU A 91 -5.32 -5.62 2.86
CA GLU A 91 -4.76 -5.52 1.52
C GLU A 91 -3.44 -4.74 1.58
N ILE A 92 -2.35 -5.38 1.19
CA ILE A 92 -1.00 -4.78 1.25
C ILE A 92 -0.49 -4.55 -0.17
N SER A 93 -0.10 -3.31 -0.44
CA SER A 93 0.68 -2.93 -1.62
C SER A 93 2.13 -2.65 -1.22
N GLY A 94 3.07 -3.21 -1.97
CA GLY A 94 4.51 -3.18 -1.69
C GLY A 94 5.29 -2.41 -2.74
N THR A 95 4.92 -1.15 -3.00
CA THR A 95 5.52 -0.35 -4.08
C THR A 95 6.48 0.71 -3.52
N ASP A 96 7.64 0.87 -4.15
CA ASP A 96 8.63 1.91 -3.79
C ASP A 96 8.36 3.26 -4.50
N ARG A 97 7.25 3.36 -5.26
CA ARG A 97 6.80 4.63 -5.85
C ARG A 97 6.03 5.46 -4.84
N ARG A 98 5.99 6.77 -5.05
CA ARG A 98 4.99 7.62 -4.40
C ARG A 98 3.60 7.23 -4.93
N VAL A 99 2.66 7.00 -4.03
CA VAL A 99 1.25 6.72 -4.33
C VAL A 99 0.42 7.89 -3.85
N ASP A 100 -0.62 8.23 -4.60
CA ASP A 100 -1.62 9.19 -4.13
C ASP A 100 -2.59 8.45 -3.21
N VAL A 101 -2.40 8.63 -1.90
CA VAL A 101 -3.13 7.90 -0.84
C VAL A 101 -4.65 7.99 -1.05
N VAL A 102 -5.14 9.20 -1.34
CA VAL A 102 -6.58 9.48 -1.47
C VAL A 102 -7.11 8.96 -2.79
N ARG A 103 -6.41 9.23 -3.89
CA ARG A 103 -6.87 8.83 -5.23
C ARG A 103 -6.82 7.31 -5.44
N GLU A 104 -5.86 6.64 -4.84
CA GLU A 104 -5.66 5.20 -4.98
C GLU A 104 -6.41 4.38 -3.91
N GLY A 105 -7.09 5.04 -2.97
CA GLY A 105 -7.96 4.40 -1.98
C GLY A 105 -7.20 3.63 -0.90
N PHE A 106 -6.06 4.16 -0.47
CA PHE A 106 -5.30 3.63 0.68
C PHE A 106 -5.77 4.31 1.97
N ASP A 107 -5.93 3.53 3.04
CA ASP A 107 -6.27 4.07 4.37
C ASP A 107 -5.04 4.66 5.06
N CYS A 108 -3.86 4.07 4.84
CA CYS A 108 -2.60 4.60 5.32
C CYS A 108 -1.41 4.14 4.47
N VAL A 109 -0.28 4.85 4.63
CA VAL A 109 0.98 4.49 3.97
C VAL A 109 2.15 4.47 4.95
N LEU A 110 3.03 3.47 4.83
CA LEU A 110 4.31 3.42 5.56
C LEU A 110 5.47 3.77 4.61
N ARG A 111 6.14 4.88 4.89
CA ARG A 111 7.26 5.38 4.09
C ARG A 111 8.49 5.63 4.92
N VAL A 112 9.65 5.54 4.26
CA VAL A 112 10.94 5.96 4.81
C VAL A 112 11.29 7.30 4.20
N GLY A 113 11.63 8.28 5.02
CA GLY A 113 11.99 9.63 4.59
C GLY A 113 11.04 10.69 5.15
N THR A 114 11.33 11.94 4.81
CA THR A 114 10.53 13.10 5.20
C THR A 114 9.32 13.26 4.28
N LEU A 115 8.15 13.49 4.88
CA LEU A 115 6.95 13.82 4.12
C LEU A 115 7.05 15.27 3.63
N GLU A 116 6.88 15.51 2.33
CA GLU A 116 6.92 16.86 1.73
C GLU A 116 5.51 17.49 1.61
N ASP A 117 4.43 16.69 1.64
CA ASP A 117 3.06 17.14 1.39
C ASP A 117 2.17 17.18 2.65
N THR A 118 1.52 18.32 2.88
CA THR A 118 0.96 18.76 4.17
C THR A 118 -0.52 18.43 4.43
N ASN A 119 -1.17 17.59 3.62
CA ASN A 119 -2.58 17.19 3.84
C ASN A 119 -2.73 15.84 4.56
N LEU A 120 -1.64 15.21 4.98
CA LEU A 120 -1.64 13.92 5.67
C LEU A 120 -1.10 14.08 7.09
N VAL A 121 -1.71 13.38 8.04
CA VAL A 121 -1.17 13.27 9.40
C VAL A 121 -0.03 12.26 9.37
N ALA A 122 1.20 12.72 9.57
CA ALA A 122 2.38 11.86 9.67
C ALA A 122 2.66 11.48 11.12
N ARG A 123 2.91 10.19 11.38
CA ARG A 123 3.39 9.70 12.68
C ARG A 123 4.73 9.00 12.53
N PRO A 124 5.79 9.42 13.23
CA PRO A 124 7.06 8.70 13.21
C PRO A 124 6.87 7.35 13.92
N LEU A 125 7.24 6.25 13.24
CA LEU A 125 7.17 4.89 13.78
C LEU A 125 8.53 4.36 14.25
N GLY A 126 9.61 4.93 13.74
CA GLY A 126 10.97 4.52 14.03
C GLY A 126 11.95 5.11 13.02
N ALA A 127 13.20 4.66 13.12
CA ALA A 127 14.27 5.08 12.22
C ALA A 127 15.00 3.85 11.65
N PHE A 128 15.45 3.98 10.40
CA PHE A 128 16.31 2.99 9.75
C PHE A 128 17.72 3.54 9.65
N ARG A 129 18.72 2.71 9.97
CA ARG A 129 20.12 3.04 9.67
C ARG A 129 20.45 2.58 8.26
N ILE A 130 20.73 3.52 7.39
CA ILE A 130 21.30 3.25 6.07
C ILE A 130 22.81 3.01 6.27
N VAL A 131 23.33 1.95 5.67
CA VAL A 131 24.76 1.60 5.72
C VAL A 131 25.28 1.34 4.32
N SER A 132 26.52 1.76 4.06
CA SER A 132 27.26 1.35 2.87
C SER A 132 27.87 -0.03 3.12
N CYS A 133 27.71 -0.94 2.17
CA CYS A 133 28.27 -2.27 2.25
C CYS A 133 28.88 -2.70 0.91
N ALA A 134 29.87 -3.58 0.99
CA ALA A 134 30.52 -4.18 -0.15
C ALA A 134 30.84 -5.64 0.17
N SER A 135 30.92 -6.49 -0.86
CA SER A 135 31.32 -7.88 -0.65
C SER A 135 32.80 -7.97 -0.28
N ALA A 136 33.16 -8.96 0.54
CA ALA A 136 34.56 -9.17 0.93
C ALA A 136 35.48 -9.38 -0.29
N GLN A 137 34.98 -10.06 -1.32
CA GLN A 137 35.72 -10.28 -2.58
C GLN A 137 35.98 -8.98 -3.34
N TYR A 138 35.03 -8.05 -3.33
CA TYR A 138 35.20 -6.74 -3.96
C TYR A 138 36.27 -5.93 -3.24
N LEU A 139 36.19 -5.85 -1.90
CA LEU A 139 37.15 -5.12 -1.08
C LEU A 139 38.57 -5.68 -1.19
N ALA A 140 38.72 -7.00 -1.32
CA ALA A 140 40.03 -7.62 -1.55
C ALA A 140 40.67 -7.22 -2.90
N ARG A 141 39.85 -6.85 -3.91
CA ARG A 141 40.32 -6.47 -5.24
C ARG A 141 40.51 -4.96 -5.41
N ARG A 142 39.64 -4.16 -4.79
CA ARG A 142 39.56 -2.70 -4.97
C ARG A 142 40.07 -1.90 -3.76
N GLY A 143 40.39 -2.56 -2.65
CA GLY A 143 40.68 -1.89 -1.38
C GLY A 143 39.41 -1.55 -0.60
N THR A 144 39.58 -1.07 0.64
CA THR A 144 38.49 -0.59 1.49
C THR A 144 38.50 0.94 1.53
N PRO A 145 37.39 1.62 1.18
CA PRO A 145 37.33 3.08 1.28
C PRO A 145 37.32 3.50 2.75
N HIS A 146 38.12 4.49 3.09
CA HIS A 146 38.23 5.06 4.43
C HIS A 146 37.65 6.47 4.51
N CYS A 147 37.53 7.17 3.39
CA CYS A 147 36.84 8.45 3.28
C CYS A 147 35.91 8.50 2.05
N LEU A 148 35.14 9.58 1.93
CA LEU A 148 34.20 9.75 0.81
C LEU A 148 34.93 9.93 -0.53
N ASP A 149 36.11 10.56 -0.54
CA ASP A 149 36.88 10.80 -1.77
C ASP A 149 37.35 9.49 -2.42
N ASP A 150 37.60 8.45 -1.62
CA ASP A 150 37.97 7.11 -2.11
C ASP A 150 36.88 6.51 -3.01
N LEU A 151 35.60 6.87 -2.79
CA LEU A 151 34.47 6.35 -3.56
C LEU A 151 34.55 6.68 -5.05
N ALA A 152 35.29 7.73 -5.44
CA ALA A 152 35.52 8.07 -6.84
C ALA A 152 36.27 6.96 -7.60
N GLN A 153 36.99 6.08 -6.89
CA GLN A 153 37.73 4.95 -7.47
C GLN A 153 36.98 3.62 -7.34
N HIS A 154 35.77 3.63 -6.77
CA HIS A 154 34.96 2.45 -6.52
C HIS A 154 33.75 2.37 -7.46
N ASP A 155 33.44 1.15 -7.90
CA ASP A 155 32.18 0.85 -8.58
C ASP A 155 31.00 1.03 -7.61
N LEU A 156 30.13 2.01 -7.86
CA LEU A 156 28.95 2.31 -7.05
C LEU A 156 27.69 1.69 -7.66
N VAL A 157 26.87 1.07 -6.80
CA VAL A 157 25.55 0.56 -7.18
C VAL A 157 24.49 1.48 -6.61
N HIS A 158 23.82 2.23 -7.49
CA HIS A 158 22.78 3.16 -7.10
C HIS A 158 21.42 2.47 -7.04
N TYR A 159 20.67 2.73 -5.96
CA TYR A 159 19.26 2.40 -5.87
C TYR A 159 18.46 3.69 -6.03
N VAL A 160 17.81 3.85 -7.18
CA VAL A 160 17.00 5.03 -7.50
C VAL A 160 15.54 4.64 -7.68
N PRO A 161 14.59 5.41 -7.13
CA PRO A 161 13.17 5.16 -7.33
C PRO A 161 12.74 5.42 -8.79
N THR A 162 13.49 6.26 -9.52
CA THR A 162 13.26 6.59 -10.93
C THR A 162 14.56 6.45 -11.71
N LEU A 163 14.58 5.58 -12.72
CA LEU A 163 15.73 5.40 -13.61
C LEU A 163 16.02 6.69 -14.39
N GLY A 164 17.29 7.03 -14.54
CA GLY A 164 17.74 8.20 -15.31
C GLY A 164 17.94 9.48 -14.49
N GLN A 165 17.50 9.52 -13.22
CA GLN A 165 18.02 10.51 -12.28
C GLN A 165 19.41 10.06 -11.82
N ARG A 166 20.44 10.90 -12.06
CA ARG A 166 21.74 10.73 -11.39
C ARG A 166 21.55 11.13 -9.92
N SER A 167 21.93 10.22 -9.02
CA SER A 167 22.08 10.51 -7.58
C SER A 167 23.23 11.47 -7.35
#